data_AF-A0A9C9XPK5-F1
#
_entry.id   AF-A0A9C9XPK5-F1
#
_cell.length_a   1.000
_cell.length_b   1.000
_cell.length_c   1.000
_cell.angle_alpha   90.00
_cell.angle_beta   90.00
_cell.angle_gamma   90.00
#
_symmetry.space_group_name_H-M   'P 1'
#
loop_
_entity.id
_entity.type
_entity.pdbx_description
1 polymer ?
#
loop_
_entity_poly.entity_id
_entity_poly.type
_entity_poly.pdbx_seq_one_letter_code
_entity_poly.pdbx_strand_id
1 'polypeptide(L)'
;MYRPTPLTRQLVLALILALPLLWDAPVYAGPASAAGQVVMDFDLSHHDAGKAVDLWIPYPVSSPVQDITNMKVSGNYDESAVYTDKRYQTPILYAHWNQGARSRRLTMSFTARRREVVRRDFPAKEPPLDRAVMARWLAPTSLGPIDGPVGELARKITAGKNTVYAKARAIYDWICENMYRDPKTIGCGLGKVRHLLRTRGGKCTDIHSVFVALCRAAGVPAREIFGIRLGRKDVQDISKWQHCWAEYFQPGYGWVPVDPADVRKLMLKKHLKLDDPQTVKLRKYFWGAWDAFRIELARGRDLVLNPPQKGAPLNTFGYPYAEVGGKPLDFYDSRSFSYTFTTYKITSDGYGLIDTEGLKSLLDREVEFALFDARNPEEYQEVHIKGARSLPVKMFAQYAHLLPKDKSALVIFYCNGVKCGKSKKAAKKAIAMGYKKVLVYAQGIPVWEEKGMPIYAGPNYEKRIETTKISPADLNRLIKSDGNTFQLVDVRDPEEFAEGHIPGAINIPLSGFAAQSGILDKKKTIIVYCNSGGRSYNAYRKLMKLGYKKINQAIFADWKEAGFEVAK
;
A
#
# COMPACT_ATOMS: atom_id res chain seq x y z
N MET A 1 -18.84 37.03 -78.26
CA MET A 1 -18.44 36.55 -76.91
C MET A 1 -18.86 35.09 -76.80
N TYR A 2 -18.09 34.23 -77.46
CA TYR A 2 -17.12 33.26 -76.92
C TYR A 2 -17.77 31.96 -76.42
N ARG A 3 -17.48 30.89 -77.18
CA ARG A 3 -18.12 29.57 -77.22
C ARG A 3 -17.73 28.68 -76.03
N PRO A 4 -18.56 27.65 -75.71
CA PRO A 4 -18.16 26.52 -74.90
C PRO A 4 -17.69 25.33 -75.76
N THR A 5 -16.62 24.65 -75.36
CA THR A 5 -16.36 23.23 -75.67
C THR A 5 -15.52 22.57 -74.55
N PRO A 6 -15.67 21.25 -74.34
CA PRO A 6 -15.13 20.50 -73.22
C PRO A 6 -13.81 19.79 -73.56
N LEU A 7 -12.97 19.49 -72.56
CA LEU A 7 -11.91 18.49 -72.71
C LEU A 7 -11.59 17.74 -71.42
N THR A 8 -11.75 16.44 -71.59
CA THR A 8 -11.24 15.24 -70.92
C THR A 8 -9.76 15.20 -70.48
N ARG A 9 -9.55 14.33 -69.47
CA ARG A 9 -8.46 13.35 -69.23
C ARG A 9 -7.31 13.70 -68.28
N GLN A 10 -7.27 12.86 -67.24
CA GLN A 10 -6.13 12.16 -66.62
C GLN A 10 -5.07 12.98 -65.89
N LEU A 11 -5.11 12.90 -64.55
CA LEU A 11 -3.91 12.88 -63.73
C LEU A 11 -4.02 11.72 -62.73
N VAL A 12 -3.03 10.85 -62.84
CA VAL A 12 -2.80 9.61 -62.10
C VAL A 12 -2.69 9.91 -60.60
N LEU A 13 -3.55 9.29 -59.79
CA LEU A 13 -3.42 9.29 -58.33
C LEU A 13 -2.23 8.38 -57.97
N ALA A 14 -1.06 8.97 -57.75
CA ALA A 14 0.03 8.30 -57.05
C ALA A 14 -0.33 8.26 -55.56
N LEU A 15 -0.82 7.10 -55.09
CA LEU A 15 -0.97 6.80 -53.68
C LEU A 15 0.43 6.66 -53.06
N ILE A 16 1.00 7.76 -52.58
CA ILE A 16 2.11 7.70 -51.63
C ILE A 16 1.51 7.24 -50.30
N LEU A 17 1.72 5.97 -49.99
CA LEU A 17 1.57 5.39 -48.65
C LEU A 17 2.51 6.13 -47.70
N ALA A 18 2.04 7.25 -47.14
CA ALA A 18 2.61 7.82 -45.94
C ALA A 18 2.28 6.85 -44.79
N LEU A 19 3.17 5.90 -44.55
CA LEU A 19 3.26 5.19 -43.27
C LEU A 19 3.31 6.26 -42.17
N PRO A 20 2.33 6.34 -41.26
CA PRO A 20 2.54 7.11 -40.07
C PRO A 20 3.64 6.36 -39.29
N LEU A 21 4.83 6.94 -39.28
CA LEU A 21 5.80 6.72 -38.23
C LEU A 21 5.05 6.92 -36.91
N LEU A 22 4.63 5.81 -36.32
CA LEU A 22 4.19 5.73 -34.94
C LEU A 22 5.40 6.15 -34.10
N TRP A 23 5.54 7.46 -33.92
CA TRP A 23 6.22 7.98 -32.77
C TRP A 23 5.49 7.35 -31.59
N ASP A 24 6.18 6.50 -30.83
CA ASP A 24 5.80 6.19 -29.46
C ASP A 24 5.77 7.52 -28.71
N ALA A 25 4.67 8.25 -28.85
CA ALA A 25 4.30 9.27 -27.90
C ALA A 25 4.24 8.52 -26.57
N PRO A 26 5.04 8.90 -25.56
CA PRO A 26 4.87 8.33 -24.26
C PRO A 26 3.41 8.53 -23.92
N VAL A 27 2.67 7.43 -23.76
CA VAL A 27 1.35 7.46 -23.15
C VAL A 27 1.59 8.25 -21.87
N TYR A 28 1.15 9.51 -21.85
CA TYR A 28 1.10 10.31 -20.65
C TYR A 28 0.07 9.60 -19.78
N ALA A 29 0.54 8.56 -19.08
CA ALA A 29 -0.19 8.00 -17.96
C ALA A 29 -0.42 9.21 -17.05
N GLY A 30 -1.69 9.58 -16.86
CA GLY A 30 -2.04 10.63 -15.92
C GLY A 30 -1.37 10.37 -14.56
N PRO A 31 -1.29 11.39 -13.69
CA PRO A 31 -0.57 11.29 -12.42
C PRO A 31 -0.91 10.00 -11.70
N ALA A 32 0.12 9.27 -11.25
CA ALA A 32 -0.07 7.99 -10.59
C ALA A 32 -1.08 8.14 -9.44
N SER A 33 -1.94 7.16 -9.21
CA SER A 33 -2.89 7.19 -8.08
C SER A 33 -2.75 5.94 -7.23
N ALA A 34 -3.00 6.09 -5.93
CA ALA A 34 -3.12 4.96 -5.01
C ALA A 34 -4.38 5.13 -4.17
N ALA A 35 -4.99 4.01 -3.79
CA ALA A 35 -6.15 4.00 -2.93
C ALA A 35 -6.09 2.82 -1.95
N GLY A 36 -6.66 3.03 -0.76
CA GLY A 36 -6.77 2.00 0.25
C GLY A 36 -7.73 2.40 1.36
N GLN A 37 -8.29 1.42 2.05
CA GLN A 37 -8.94 1.62 3.33
C GLN A 37 -7.86 1.67 4.41
N VAL A 38 -7.91 2.67 5.27
CA VAL A 38 -7.09 2.74 6.49
C VAL A 38 -8.01 2.42 7.66
N VAL A 39 -7.53 1.56 8.56
CA VAL A 39 -8.17 1.23 9.84
C VAL A 39 -7.15 1.52 10.93
N MET A 40 -7.53 2.35 11.90
CA MET A 40 -6.73 2.75 13.05
C MET A 40 -7.44 2.25 14.31
N ASP A 41 -6.86 1.24 14.94
CA ASP A 41 -7.38 0.65 16.18
C ASP A 41 -6.55 1.10 17.38
N PHE A 42 -7.24 1.38 18.48
CA PHE A 42 -6.68 1.82 19.75
C PHE A 42 -7.28 0.97 20.86
N ASP A 43 -6.43 0.38 21.70
CA ASP A 43 -6.86 -0.32 22.91
C ASP A 43 -6.07 0.18 24.12
N LEU A 44 -6.64 1.17 24.80
CA LEU A 44 -6.02 1.79 25.97
C LEU A 44 -6.43 1.09 27.27
N SER A 45 -7.10 -0.06 27.19
CA SER A 45 -7.68 -0.77 28.35
C SER A 45 -6.63 -1.23 29.35
N HIS A 46 -5.38 -1.44 28.91
CA HIS A 46 -4.29 -1.94 29.75
C HIS A 46 -3.57 -0.84 30.56
N HIS A 47 -3.81 0.44 30.28
CA HIS A 47 -3.10 1.55 30.94
C HIS A 47 -3.80 1.98 32.24
N ASP A 48 -3.14 1.91 33.39
CA ASP A 48 -3.65 2.36 34.72
C ASP A 48 -5.17 2.21 34.91
N ALA A 49 -5.58 1.02 35.33
CA ALA A 49 -6.98 0.69 35.58
C ALA A 49 -7.65 1.72 36.51
N GLY A 50 -8.86 2.16 36.14
CA GLY A 50 -9.64 3.08 36.95
C GLY A 50 -9.24 4.56 36.83
N LYS A 51 -8.44 4.95 35.83
CA LYS A 51 -8.22 6.36 35.46
C LYS A 51 -9.03 6.75 34.22
N ALA A 52 -9.44 8.01 34.16
CA ALA A 52 -10.01 8.60 32.95
C ALA A 52 -8.96 8.65 31.84
N VAL A 53 -9.40 8.59 30.58
CA VAL A 53 -8.52 8.60 29.41
C VAL A 53 -9.02 9.57 28.37
N ASP A 54 -8.10 10.40 27.89
CA ASP A 54 -8.31 11.32 26.79
C ASP A 54 -7.45 10.89 25.60
N LEU A 55 -8.04 10.79 24.42
CA LEU A 55 -7.38 10.38 23.19
C LEU A 55 -7.63 11.41 22.09
N TRP A 56 -6.56 11.89 21.46
CA TRP A 56 -6.57 12.78 20.31
C TRP A 56 -5.89 12.10 19.13
N ILE A 57 -6.61 12.01 18.02
CA ILE A 57 -6.15 11.35 16.79
C ILE A 57 -6.17 12.37 15.64
N PRO A 58 -5.09 12.47 14.85
CA PRO A 58 -5.10 13.25 13.61
C PRO A 58 -6.25 12.80 12.69
N TYR A 59 -7.15 13.72 12.35
CA TYR A 59 -8.36 13.38 11.57
C TYR A 59 -8.18 13.76 10.09
N PRO A 60 -8.15 12.79 9.17
CA PRO A 60 -7.91 13.06 7.76
C PRO A 60 -9.10 13.75 7.10
N VAL A 61 -8.82 14.71 6.23
CA VAL A 61 -9.82 15.43 5.44
C VAL A 61 -9.49 15.41 3.95
N SER A 62 -10.53 15.53 3.13
CA SER A 62 -10.37 15.66 1.68
C SER A 62 -9.68 16.98 1.31
N SER A 63 -8.92 16.95 0.22
CA SER A 63 -8.25 18.09 -0.39
C SER A 63 -8.20 17.88 -1.91
N PRO A 64 -7.73 18.85 -2.71
CA PRO A 64 -7.60 18.65 -4.16
C PRO A 64 -6.76 17.42 -4.56
N VAL A 65 -5.88 16.95 -3.66
CA VAL A 65 -4.91 15.90 -3.96
C VAL A 65 -5.19 14.58 -3.22
N GLN A 66 -6.12 14.57 -2.27
CA GLN A 66 -6.55 13.35 -1.56
C GLN A 66 -8.07 13.38 -1.30
N ASP A 67 -8.77 12.29 -1.60
CA ASP A 67 -10.18 12.14 -1.26
C ASP A 67 -10.31 11.19 -0.07
N ILE A 68 -11.00 11.64 0.97
CA ILE A 68 -11.31 10.86 2.17
C ILE A 68 -12.80 10.56 2.16
N THR A 69 -13.17 9.28 2.15
CA THR A 69 -14.56 8.80 2.12
C THR A 69 -14.77 7.66 3.11
N ASN A 70 -16.02 7.27 3.33
CA ASN A 70 -16.38 6.15 4.21
C ASN A 70 -15.79 6.27 5.63
N MET A 71 -15.64 7.50 6.13
CA MET A 71 -15.17 7.74 7.49
C MET A 71 -16.14 7.14 8.50
N LYS A 72 -15.60 6.38 9.46
CA LYS A 72 -16.33 5.79 10.57
C LYS A 72 -15.47 5.82 11.82
N VAL A 73 -16.09 6.14 12.94
CA VAL A 73 -15.52 6.05 14.28
C VAL A 73 -16.45 5.17 15.10
N SER A 74 -15.91 4.18 15.78
CA SER A 74 -16.65 3.27 16.66
C SER A 74 -15.81 2.93 17.86
N GLY A 75 -16.42 2.74 19.02
CA GLY A 75 -15.71 2.45 20.26
C GLY A 75 -16.67 2.51 21.44
N ASN A 76 -16.13 2.36 22.64
CA ASN A 76 -16.92 2.41 23.87
C ASN A 76 -16.59 3.67 24.72
N TYR A 77 -16.33 4.78 24.04
CA TYR A 77 -16.08 6.09 24.66
C TYR A 77 -17.36 6.70 25.23
N ASP A 78 -17.21 7.53 26.26
CA ASP A 78 -18.31 8.30 26.86
C ASP A 78 -18.60 9.56 26.01
N GLU A 79 -17.56 10.21 25.49
CA GLU A 79 -17.67 11.38 24.65
C GLU A 79 -16.74 11.28 23.44
N SER A 80 -17.16 11.80 22.29
CA SER A 80 -16.30 11.96 21.13
C SER A 80 -16.79 13.07 20.21
N ALA A 81 -15.85 13.83 19.65
CA ALA A 81 -16.14 14.88 18.69
C ALA A 81 -14.91 15.16 17.81
N VAL A 82 -15.14 15.78 16.65
CA VAL A 82 -14.07 16.29 15.79
C VAL A 82 -13.94 17.79 16.00
N TYR A 83 -12.77 18.21 16.44
CA TYR A 83 -12.41 19.61 16.67
C TYR A 83 -11.32 20.07 15.72
N THR A 84 -10.97 21.34 15.80
CA THR A 84 -9.74 21.87 15.22
C THR A 84 -8.88 22.57 16.25
N ASP A 85 -7.56 22.57 16.03
CA ASP A 85 -6.67 23.47 16.75
C ASP A 85 -6.91 24.93 16.30
N LYS A 86 -6.75 25.89 17.22
CA LYS A 86 -7.04 27.30 16.92
C LYS A 86 -6.08 27.90 15.88
N ARG A 87 -4.82 27.46 15.84
CA ARG A 87 -3.74 28.11 15.08
C ARG A 87 -3.69 27.65 13.64
N TYR A 88 -3.75 26.34 13.39
CA TYR A 88 -3.58 25.75 12.06
C TYR A 88 -4.88 25.19 11.49
N GLN A 89 -5.96 25.15 12.28
CA GLN A 89 -7.23 24.53 11.89
C GLN A 89 -7.06 23.05 11.53
N THR A 90 -6.11 22.38 12.20
CA THR A 90 -5.81 20.96 12.05
C THR A 90 -6.96 20.16 12.66
N PRO A 91 -7.63 19.29 11.88
CA PRO A 91 -8.70 18.47 12.40
C PRO A 91 -8.20 17.40 13.37
N ILE A 92 -8.90 17.24 14.48
CA ILE A 92 -8.54 16.35 15.59
C ILE A 92 -9.79 15.57 15.98
N LEU A 93 -9.74 14.24 15.94
CA LEU A 93 -10.75 13.40 16.59
C LEU A 93 -10.38 13.27 18.06
N TYR A 94 -11.28 13.70 18.93
CA TYR A 94 -11.19 13.52 20.37
C TYR A 94 -12.11 12.39 20.83
N ALA A 95 -11.66 11.60 21.79
CA ALA A 95 -12.47 10.63 22.52
C ALA A 95 -12.10 10.61 24.00
N HIS A 96 -13.10 10.51 24.87
CA HIS A 96 -12.98 10.48 26.32
C HIS A 96 -13.57 9.20 26.90
N TRP A 97 -12.90 8.64 27.91
CA TRP A 97 -13.43 7.63 28.80
C TRP A 97 -13.38 8.12 30.25
N ASN A 98 -14.52 8.02 30.92
CA ASN A 98 -14.67 8.35 32.32
C ASN A 98 -13.84 7.43 33.22
N GLN A 99 -13.61 7.89 34.44
CA GLN A 99 -12.98 7.08 35.48
C GLN A 99 -13.78 5.77 35.70
N GLY A 100 -13.08 4.63 35.72
CA GLY A 100 -13.70 3.32 35.97
C GLY A 100 -14.15 2.55 34.71
N ALA A 101 -13.91 3.08 33.51
CA ALA A 101 -14.14 2.35 32.26
C ALA A 101 -13.33 1.03 32.23
N ARG A 102 -14.03 -0.10 32.06
CA ARG A 102 -13.41 -1.45 32.02
C ARG A 102 -12.66 -1.72 30.73
N SER A 103 -13.16 -1.20 29.61
CA SER A 103 -12.51 -1.23 28.30
C SER A 103 -12.41 0.19 27.76
N ARG A 104 -11.39 0.46 26.94
CA ARG A 104 -11.10 1.78 26.37
C ARG A 104 -10.63 1.61 24.93
N ARG A 105 -11.58 1.27 24.06
CA ARG A 105 -11.32 0.88 22.66
C ARG A 105 -11.96 1.85 21.68
N LEU A 106 -11.19 2.23 20.67
CA LEU A 106 -11.68 3.03 19.54
C LEU A 106 -11.08 2.50 18.23
N THR A 107 -11.91 2.46 17.20
CA THR A 107 -11.53 2.20 15.82
C THR A 107 -11.97 3.38 14.95
N MET A 108 -11.03 4.00 14.25
CA MET A 108 -11.30 4.95 13.17
C MET A 108 -10.96 4.29 11.83
N SER A 109 -11.88 4.31 10.87
CA SER A 109 -11.63 3.78 9.53
C SER A 109 -12.09 4.72 8.43
N PHE A 110 -11.35 4.81 7.33
CA PHE A 110 -11.70 5.62 6.17
C PHE A 110 -11.09 5.04 4.89
N THR A 111 -11.66 5.39 3.75
CA THR A 111 -11.06 5.15 2.43
C THR A 111 -10.31 6.41 2.00
N ALA A 112 -9.04 6.25 1.62
CA ALA A 112 -8.24 7.30 1.03
C ALA A 112 -7.95 6.98 -0.44
N ARG A 113 -8.19 7.96 -1.32
CA ARG A 113 -7.66 7.97 -2.69
C ARG A 113 -6.70 9.14 -2.81
N ARG A 114 -5.47 8.88 -3.25
CA ARG A 114 -4.40 9.87 -3.33
C ARG A 114 -3.83 9.91 -4.75
N ARG A 115 -3.61 11.13 -5.24
CA ARG A 115 -3.04 11.40 -6.57
C ARG A 115 -1.60 11.88 -6.43
N GLU A 116 -0.72 11.49 -7.33
CA GLU A 116 0.62 12.09 -7.41
C GLU A 116 0.49 13.60 -7.58
N VAL A 117 1.36 14.35 -6.91
CA VAL A 117 1.42 15.81 -7.03
C VAL A 117 2.71 16.14 -7.74
N VAL A 118 2.62 16.86 -8.87
CA VAL A 118 3.76 17.44 -9.58
C VAL A 118 3.44 18.90 -9.86
N ARG A 119 4.30 19.81 -9.41
CA ARG A 119 4.15 21.27 -9.52
C ARG A 119 5.48 21.85 -10.00
N ARG A 120 5.53 22.26 -11.27
CA ARG A 120 6.76 22.71 -11.95
C ARG A 120 6.54 23.84 -12.96
N ASP A 121 5.29 24.09 -13.32
CA ASP A 121 4.80 25.10 -14.24
C ASP A 121 4.63 26.45 -13.54
N PHE A 122 5.72 26.97 -12.98
CA PHE A 122 5.70 28.25 -12.28
C PHE A 122 5.65 29.44 -13.26
N PRO A 123 5.05 30.58 -12.87
CA PRO A 123 5.07 31.77 -13.71
C PRO A 123 6.51 32.23 -13.96
N ALA A 124 6.77 32.72 -15.18
CA ALA A 124 8.11 33.19 -15.57
C ALA A 124 8.60 34.37 -14.71
N LYS A 125 7.67 35.21 -14.24
CA LYS A 125 7.93 36.29 -13.29
C LYS A 125 7.25 35.99 -11.96
N GLU A 126 8.04 36.00 -10.88
CA GLU A 126 7.53 35.83 -9.53
C GLU A 126 6.85 37.12 -9.05
N PRO A 127 5.54 37.11 -8.75
CA PRO A 127 4.87 38.28 -8.20
C PRO A 127 5.32 38.54 -6.75
N PRO A 128 5.09 39.75 -6.21
CA PRO A 128 5.39 40.06 -4.83
C PRO A 128 4.70 39.10 -3.84
N LEU A 129 5.42 38.73 -2.78
CA LEU A 129 4.88 37.93 -1.70
C LEU A 129 4.09 38.82 -0.73
N ASP A 130 2.80 38.53 -0.54
CA ASP A 130 2.03 39.12 0.56
C ASP A 130 2.50 38.54 1.91
N ARG A 131 3.34 39.31 2.60
CA ARG A 131 3.92 38.93 3.88
C ARG A 131 2.92 38.93 5.03
N ALA A 132 1.86 39.74 4.95
CA ALA A 132 0.85 39.79 6.00
C ALA A 132 0.03 38.50 6.00
N VAL A 133 -0.41 38.06 4.82
CA VAL A 133 -1.13 36.78 4.65
C VAL A 133 -0.22 35.59 5.01
N MET A 134 1.08 35.69 4.70
CA MET A 134 2.04 34.62 4.96
C MET A 134 2.75 34.70 6.32
N ALA A 135 2.39 35.65 7.18
CA ALA A 135 3.08 35.90 8.45
C ALA A 135 3.19 34.63 9.32
N ARG A 136 2.11 33.84 9.39
CA ARG A 136 2.09 32.55 10.11
C ARG A 136 3.14 31.57 9.59
N TRP A 137 3.33 31.52 8.28
CA TRP A 137 4.21 30.57 7.61
C TRP A 137 5.65 31.08 7.45
N LEU A 138 5.90 32.31 7.91
CA LEU A 138 7.22 32.92 8.07
C LEU A 138 7.69 32.90 9.53
N ALA A 139 6.78 32.74 10.49
CA ALA A 139 7.09 32.76 11.92
C ALA A 139 7.90 31.53 12.40
N PRO A 140 8.74 31.69 13.45
CA PRO A 140 9.44 30.57 14.07
C PRO A 140 8.49 29.62 14.81
N THR A 141 9.01 28.44 15.15
CA THR A 141 8.40 27.48 16.08
C THR A 141 9.34 27.20 17.24
N SER A 142 8.86 26.59 18.32
CA SER A 142 9.66 26.35 19.54
C SER A 142 10.96 25.58 19.26
N LEU A 143 10.92 24.59 18.37
CA LEU A 143 12.07 23.79 17.96
C LEU A 143 12.67 24.18 16.60
N GLY A 144 12.05 25.12 15.90
CA GLY A 144 12.49 25.69 14.62
C GLY A 144 12.66 27.21 14.70
N PRO A 145 13.61 27.72 15.50
CA PRO A 145 13.93 29.14 15.52
C PRO A 145 14.52 29.57 14.17
N ILE A 146 14.38 30.85 13.82
CA ILE A 146 14.82 31.42 12.53
C ILE A 146 15.98 32.40 12.68
N ASP A 147 16.54 32.53 13.88
CA ASP A 147 17.58 33.47 14.27
C ASP A 147 18.93 32.77 14.53
N GLY A 148 19.93 33.56 14.95
CA GLY A 148 21.26 33.08 15.31
C GLY A 148 21.87 32.18 14.21
N PRO A 149 22.41 31.00 14.58
CA PRO A 149 23.02 30.09 13.60
C PRO A 149 22.09 29.64 12.47
N VAL A 150 20.77 29.61 12.69
CA VAL A 150 19.80 29.25 11.63
C VAL A 150 19.71 30.39 10.62
N GLY A 151 19.54 31.63 11.11
CA GLY A 151 19.46 32.82 10.26
C GLY A 151 20.76 33.11 9.51
N GLU A 152 21.91 32.94 10.16
CA GLU A 152 23.24 33.06 9.53
C GLU A 152 23.43 32.07 8.39
N LEU A 153 23.11 30.79 8.63
CA LEU A 153 23.21 29.76 7.61
C LEU A 153 22.23 30.02 6.45
N ALA A 154 20.98 30.42 6.76
CA ALA A 154 20.01 30.75 5.74
C ALA A 154 20.49 31.91 4.84
N ARG A 155 21.04 32.98 5.41
CA ARG A 155 21.64 34.09 4.64
C ARG A 155 22.80 33.63 3.77
N LYS A 156 23.67 32.76 4.29
CA LYS A 156 24.81 32.21 3.54
C LYS A 156 24.35 31.37 2.34
N ILE A 157 23.42 30.45 2.54
CA ILE A 157 22.88 29.58 1.48
C ILE A 157 22.17 30.41 0.40
N THR A 158 21.48 31.48 0.81
CA THR A 158 20.64 32.27 -0.08
C THR A 158 21.30 33.54 -0.61
N ALA A 159 22.61 33.71 -0.40
CA ALA A 159 23.36 34.86 -0.90
C ALA A 159 23.19 35.03 -2.42
N GLY A 160 22.86 36.25 -2.84
CA GLY A 160 22.60 36.59 -4.26
C GLY A 160 21.30 36.00 -4.85
N LYS A 161 20.43 35.35 -4.05
CA LYS A 161 19.14 34.83 -4.51
C LYS A 161 18.01 35.78 -4.13
N ASN A 162 17.35 36.35 -5.15
CA ASN A 162 16.34 37.40 -4.95
C ASN A 162 14.89 36.90 -5.01
N THR A 163 14.63 35.70 -5.53
CA THR A 163 13.29 35.11 -5.61
C THR A 163 13.06 34.05 -4.55
N VAL A 164 11.80 33.85 -4.15
CA VAL A 164 11.37 32.75 -3.28
C VAL A 164 11.78 31.41 -3.86
N TYR A 165 11.56 31.20 -5.17
CA TYR A 165 11.98 29.98 -5.86
C TYR A 165 13.48 29.70 -5.67
N ALA A 166 14.33 30.70 -5.98
CA ALA A 166 15.78 30.51 -5.97
C ALA A 166 16.31 30.25 -4.55
N LYS A 167 15.73 30.91 -3.54
CA LYS A 167 16.05 30.68 -2.14
C LYS A 167 15.65 29.28 -1.67
N ALA A 168 14.40 28.88 -1.93
CA ALA A 168 13.88 27.57 -1.57
C ALA A 168 14.68 26.44 -2.23
N ARG A 169 15.06 26.63 -3.50
CA ARG A 169 15.87 25.69 -4.27
C ARG A 169 17.26 25.52 -3.67
N ALA A 170 17.95 26.62 -3.37
CA ALA A 170 19.27 26.59 -2.76
C ALA A 170 19.26 25.87 -1.40
N ILE A 171 18.23 26.10 -0.59
CA ILE A 171 18.06 25.43 0.71
C ILE A 171 17.78 23.93 0.53
N TYR A 172 16.91 23.56 -0.41
CA TYR A 172 16.65 22.14 -0.73
C TYR A 172 17.91 21.40 -1.16
N ASP A 173 18.70 21.99 -2.05
CA ASP A 173 19.96 21.41 -2.52
C ASP A 173 20.97 21.28 -1.39
N TRP A 174 21.14 22.34 -0.59
CA TRP A 174 22.03 22.32 0.57
C TRP A 174 21.63 21.20 1.55
N ILE A 175 20.34 20.97 1.80
CA ILE A 175 19.90 19.86 2.66
C ILE A 175 20.23 18.50 2.06
N CYS A 176 19.96 18.31 0.76
CA CYS A 176 20.27 17.07 0.07
C CYS A 176 21.76 16.73 0.16
N GLU A 177 22.63 17.75 0.13
CA GLU A 177 24.09 17.65 0.15
C GLU A 177 24.67 17.50 1.56
N ASN A 178 24.09 18.16 2.56
CA ASN A 178 24.73 18.34 3.88
C ASN A 178 24.06 17.54 5.00
N MET A 179 22.85 17.01 4.80
CA MET A 179 22.17 16.18 5.79
C MET A 179 22.13 14.70 5.39
N TYR A 180 21.96 13.81 6.36
CA TYR A 180 21.86 12.37 6.11
C TYR A 180 20.70 11.71 6.87
N ARG A 181 20.25 10.56 6.35
CA ARG A 181 19.23 9.74 7.01
C ARG A 181 19.87 8.94 8.14
N ASP A 182 19.40 9.15 9.36
CA ASP A 182 19.81 8.34 10.52
C ASP A 182 18.68 7.33 10.87
N PRO A 183 18.91 6.01 10.74
CA PRO A 183 17.92 5.01 11.11
C PRO A 183 17.70 4.89 12.63
N LYS A 184 18.66 5.33 13.45
CA LYS A 184 18.61 5.22 14.93
C LYS A 184 17.71 6.26 15.60
N THR A 185 17.36 7.34 14.90
CA THR A 185 16.45 8.37 15.41
C THR A 185 15.09 7.77 15.79
N ILE A 186 14.56 8.12 16.96
CA ILE A 186 13.23 7.71 17.39
C ILE A 186 12.12 8.28 16.48
N GLY A 187 11.09 7.48 16.20
CA GLY A 187 9.95 7.88 15.37
C GLY A 187 10.37 8.49 14.03
N CYS A 188 9.83 9.67 13.72
CA CYS A 188 10.21 10.49 12.56
C CYS A 188 11.28 11.56 12.89
N GLY A 189 11.72 11.67 14.14
CA GLY A 189 12.54 12.77 14.64
C GLY A 189 11.75 13.81 15.43
N LEU A 190 12.46 14.62 16.23
CA LEU A 190 11.86 15.68 17.05
C LEU A 190 11.82 17.02 16.32
N GLY A 191 12.67 17.23 15.32
CA GLY A 191 12.78 18.52 14.62
C GLY A 191 13.50 19.61 15.44
N LYS A 192 14.47 19.23 16.29
CA LYS A 192 15.29 20.17 17.07
C LYS A 192 16.32 20.87 16.18
N VAL A 193 15.92 21.90 15.43
CA VAL A 193 16.69 22.48 14.32
C VAL A 193 18.11 22.90 14.73
N ARG A 194 18.29 23.63 15.84
CA ARG A 194 19.63 24.05 16.30
C ARG A 194 20.58 22.88 16.56
N HIS A 195 20.06 21.77 17.10
CA HIS A 195 20.84 20.55 17.31
C HIS A 195 21.16 19.88 15.97
N LEU A 196 20.18 19.79 15.07
CA LEU A 196 20.33 19.18 13.74
C LEU A 196 21.29 19.93 12.82
N LEU A 197 21.47 21.24 13.02
CA LEU A 197 22.51 22.00 12.32
C LEU A 197 23.93 21.60 12.74
N ARG A 198 24.12 20.94 13.89
CA ARG A 198 25.41 20.42 14.32
C ARG A 198 25.58 18.95 13.92
N THR A 199 24.56 18.13 14.15
CA THR A 199 24.64 16.67 13.94
C THR A 199 24.39 16.25 12.50
N ARG A 200 23.62 17.02 11.73
CA ARG A 200 23.25 16.78 10.32
C ARG A 200 22.48 15.48 10.03
N GLY A 201 22.30 14.61 11.02
CA GLY A 201 21.60 13.33 10.92
C GLY A 201 20.20 13.37 11.51
N GLY A 202 19.25 12.75 10.82
CA GLY A 202 17.90 12.57 11.37
C GLY A 202 16.96 11.81 10.45
N LYS A 203 15.67 11.82 10.82
CA LYS A 203 14.58 11.25 10.01
C LYS A 203 13.76 12.36 9.34
N CYS A 204 12.57 12.03 8.85
CA CYS A 204 11.82 12.92 7.98
C CYS A 204 11.35 14.19 8.71
N THR A 205 10.92 14.11 9.96
CA THR A 205 10.58 15.31 10.73
C THR A 205 11.81 16.20 10.97
N ASP A 206 12.97 15.61 11.27
CA ASP A 206 14.21 16.36 11.48
C ASP A 206 14.67 17.12 10.24
N ILE A 207 14.78 16.41 9.12
CA ILE A 207 15.29 16.96 7.85
C ILE A 207 14.34 18.05 7.33
N HIS A 208 13.02 17.82 7.38
CA HIS A 208 12.04 18.82 6.93
C HIS A 208 11.98 20.04 7.84
N SER A 209 12.23 19.91 9.14
CA SER A 209 12.26 21.08 10.01
C SER A 209 13.48 21.97 9.79
N VAL A 210 14.62 21.39 9.44
CA VAL A 210 15.76 22.19 8.98
C VAL A 210 15.41 22.92 7.68
N PHE A 211 14.74 22.26 6.73
CA PHE A 211 14.24 22.90 5.50
C PHE A 211 13.32 24.07 5.81
N VAL A 212 12.27 23.84 6.60
CA VAL A 212 11.27 24.86 6.92
C VAL A 212 11.89 26.02 7.68
N ALA A 213 12.72 25.77 8.70
CA ALA A 213 13.33 26.85 9.48
C ALA A 213 14.30 27.70 8.65
N LEU A 214 15.13 27.08 7.80
CA LEU A 214 16.02 27.81 6.88
C LEU A 214 15.22 28.61 5.84
N CYS A 215 14.15 28.05 5.29
CA CYS A 215 13.26 28.76 4.37
C CYS A 215 12.65 29.99 5.04
N ARG A 216 12.06 29.81 6.22
CA ARG A 216 11.44 30.92 6.97
C ARG A 216 12.45 32.00 7.33
N ALA A 217 13.65 31.62 7.78
CA ALA A 217 14.74 32.55 8.04
C ALA A 217 15.19 33.34 6.80
N ALA A 218 15.09 32.75 5.60
CA ALA A 218 15.38 33.40 4.32
C ALA A 218 14.19 34.24 3.76
N GLY A 219 13.07 34.30 4.49
CA GLY A 219 11.85 34.97 4.07
C GLY A 219 11.00 34.18 3.08
N VAL A 220 11.17 32.86 3.00
CA VAL A 220 10.36 31.94 2.22
C VAL A 220 9.28 31.30 3.11
N PRO A 221 7.97 31.50 2.85
CA PRO A 221 6.95 30.82 3.61
C PRO A 221 7.03 29.32 3.38
N ALA A 222 7.09 28.55 4.47
CA ALA A 222 7.24 27.10 4.41
C ALA A 222 6.50 26.41 5.56
N ARG A 223 6.11 25.15 5.36
CA ARG A 223 5.38 24.36 6.36
C ARG A 223 5.65 22.87 6.26
N GLU A 224 5.58 22.20 7.40
CA GLU A 224 5.53 20.74 7.46
C GLU A 224 4.09 20.22 7.38
N ILE A 225 3.99 19.03 6.79
CA ILE A 225 2.79 18.20 6.76
C ILE A 225 3.14 16.85 7.37
N PHE A 226 2.26 16.37 8.25
CA PHE A 226 2.40 15.10 8.94
C PHE A 226 1.34 14.12 8.45
N GLY A 227 1.74 12.87 8.26
CA GLY A 227 0.84 11.87 7.75
C GLY A 227 1.40 10.46 7.81
N ILE A 228 0.80 9.58 7.04
CA ILE A 228 1.15 8.15 6.94
C ILE A 228 1.32 7.77 5.47
N ARG A 229 2.01 6.64 5.24
CA ARG A 229 2.03 6.02 3.91
C ARG A 229 1.03 4.89 3.78
N LEU A 230 0.32 4.87 2.67
CA LEU A 230 -0.47 3.73 2.24
C LEU A 230 0.42 2.50 2.02
N GLY A 231 -0.08 1.34 2.45
CA GLY A 231 0.52 0.05 2.12
C GLY A 231 0.52 -0.22 0.63
N ARG A 232 1.48 -1.05 0.19
CA ARG A 232 1.61 -1.50 -1.20
C ARG A 232 1.11 -2.93 -1.42
N LYS A 233 0.90 -3.66 -0.31
CA LYS A 233 0.33 -5.01 -0.30
C LYS A 233 -1.18 -4.96 -0.14
N ASP A 234 -1.82 -6.11 -0.30
CA ASP A 234 -3.28 -6.25 -0.16
C ASP A 234 -3.73 -5.89 1.27
N VAL A 235 -3.02 -6.38 2.29
CA VAL A 235 -3.11 -5.90 3.67
C VAL A 235 -1.72 -5.58 4.19
N GLN A 236 -1.59 -4.50 4.95
CA GLN A 236 -0.32 -4.11 5.52
C GLN A 236 -0.50 -3.37 6.83
N ASP A 237 0.23 -3.82 7.86
CA ASP A 237 0.47 -3.04 9.08
C ASP A 237 1.41 -1.87 8.73
N ILE A 238 0.88 -0.66 8.93
CA ILE A 238 1.54 0.62 8.68
C ILE A 238 1.70 1.44 9.98
N SER A 239 1.60 0.81 11.15
CA SER A 239 1.65 1.46 12.47
C SER A 239 2.93 2.28 12.70
N LYS A 240 4.01 1.94 11.98
CA LYS A 240 5.33 2.61 11.99
C LYS A 240 5.65 3.38 10.70
N TRP A 241 4.65 3.66 9.86
CA TRP A 241 4.82 4.28 8.55
C TRP A 241 4.42 5.76 8.53
N GLN A 242 4.46 6.41 9.70
CA GLN A 242 4.40 7.86 9.80
C GLN A 242 5.48 8.48 8.92
N HIS A 243 5.12 9.56 8.26
CA HIS A 243 6.01 10.32 7.41
C HIS A 243 5.68 11.80 7.51
N CYS A 244 6.73 12.62 7.49
CA CYS A 244 6.63 14.07 7.42
C CYS A 244 7.19 14.50 6.07
N TRP A 245 6.57 15.50 5.45
CA TRP A 245 7.10 16.18 4.27
C TRP A 245 6.90 17.69 4.40
N ALA A 246 7.46 18.47 3.48
CA ALA A 246 7.40 19.92 3.54
C ALA A 246 6.87 20.55 2.26
N GLU A 247 6.33 21.75 2.40
CA GLU A 247 6.00 22.63 1.29
C GLU A 247 6.66 23.99 1.49
N TYR A 248 6.95 24.67 0.39
CA TYR A 248 7.16 26.11 0.38
C TYR A 248 6.07 26.78 -0.46
N PHE A 249 5.77 28.05 -0.20
CA PHE A 249 4.80 28.81 -0.97
C PHE A 249 5.51 29.51 -2.14
N GLN A 250 5.14 29.19 -3.37
CA GLN A 250 5.58 29.88 -4.58
C GLN A 250 4.61 31.02 -4.92
N PRO A 251 5.02 32.30 -4.88
CA PRO A 251 4.17 33.41 -5.28
C PRO A 251 3.64 33.22 -6.71
N GLY A 252 2.36 33.53 -6.91
CA GLY A 252 1.68 33.35 -8.21
C GLY A 252 1.32 31.91 -8.55
N TYR A 253 1.54 30.95 -7.65
CA TYR A 253 1.25 29.55 -7.90
C TYR A 253 0.59 28.83 -6.70
N GLY A 254 1.18 28.96 -5.51
CA GLY A 254 0.67 28.32 -4.29
C GLY A 254 1.69 27.39 -3.62
N TRP A 255 1.21 26.44 -2.82
CA TRP A 255 2.06 25.51 -2.09
C TRP A 255 2.70 24.46 -3.01
N VAL A 256 4.03 24.36 -2.93
CA VAL A 256 4.85 23.46 -3.75
C VAL A 256 5.48 22.38 -2.87
N PRO A 257 5.29 21.09 -3.20
CA PRO A 257 5.80 19.97 -2.44
C PRO A 257 7.31 19.82 -2.56
N VAL A 258 7.96 19.51 -1.45
CA VAL A 258 9.36 19.05 -1.43
C VAL A 258 9.53 17.87 -0.47
N ASP A 259 10.48 16.99 -0.75
CA ASP A 259 10.86 15.92 0.19
C ASP A 259 12.34 15.53 0.13
N PRO A 260 13.25 16.38 0.66
CA PRO A 260 14.66 16.03 0.75
C PRO A 260 14.91 14.83 1.69
N ALA A 261 14.02 14.52 2.63
CA ALA A 261 14.20 13.39 3.53
C ALA A 261 14.06 12.04 2.80
N ASP A 262 13.18 11.94 1.81
CA ASP A 262 13.03 10.75 0.98
C ASP A 262 14.18 10.55 0.03
N VAL A 263 14.78 11.62 -0.48
CA VAL A 263 16.07 11.55 -1.20
C VAL A 263 17.09 10.85 -0.29
N ARG A 264 17.31 11.37 0.92
CA ARG A 264 18.29 10.81 1.86
C ARG A 264 17.95 9.38 2.31
N LYS A 265 16.67 9.06 2.48
CA LYS A 265 16.20 7.71 2.83
C LYS A 265 16.47 6.72 1.71
N LEU A 266 16.18 7.07 0.46
CA LEU A 266 16.39 6.20 -0.69
C LEU A 266 17.87 6.03 -1.00
N MET A 267 18.68 7.07 -0.84
CA MET A 267 20.14 6.96 -0.90
C MET A 267 20.67 5.94 0.11
N LEU A 268 20.26 6.04 1.38
CA LEU A 268 20.66 5.07 2.41
C LEU A 268 20.22 3.64 2.05
N LYS A 269 18.95 3.45 1.67
CA LYS A 269 18.39 2.13 1.37
C LYS A 269 19.03 1.46 0.15
N LYS A 270 19.44 2.27 -0.84
CA LYS A 270 20.01 1.79 -2.11
C LYS A 270 21.53 1.96 -2.18
N HIS A 271 22.18 2.33 -1.08
CA HIS A 271 23.63 2.57 -1.01
C HIS A 271 24.15 3.56 -2.07
N LEU A 272 23.39 4.63 -2.33
CA LEU A 272 23.73 5.62 -3.37
C LEU A 272 24.58 6.77 -2.82
N LYS A 273 25.48 7.28 -3.67
CA LYS A 273 26.26 8.51 -3.44
C LYS A 273 25.50 9.75 -3.92
N LEU A 274 26.02 10.94 -3.60
CA LEU A 274 25.39 12.23 -3.96
C LEU A 274 25.33 12.49 -5.47
N ASP A 275 26.39 12.09 -6.17
CA ASP A 275 26.61 12.23 -7.61
C ASP A 275 26.03 11.07 -8.43
N ASP A 276 25.50 10.03 -7.77
CA ASP A 276 24.86 8.90 -8.42
C ASP A 276 23.70 9.37 -9.33
N PRO A 277 23.60 8.90 -10.59
CA PRO A 277 22.52 9.30 -11.50
C PRO A 277 21.12 9.05 -10.95
N GLN A 278 20.91 8.01 -10.15
CA GLN A 278 19.65 7.77 -9.45
C GLN A 278 19.40 8.83 -8.39
N THR A 279 20.40 9.22 -7.61
CA THR A 279 20.30 10.32 -6.63
C THR A 279 19.91 11.63 -7.30
N VAL A 280 20.54 11.97 -8.43
CA VAL A 280 20.19 13.16 -9.22
C VAL A 280 18.73 13.11 -9.67
N LYS A 281 18.26 11.96 -10.17
CA LYS A 281 16.84 11.76 -10.53
C LYS A 281 15.91 11.92 -9.33
N LEU A 282 16.27 11.38 -8.16
CA LEU A 282 15.48 11.52 -6.93
C LEU A 282 15.41 12.97 -6.45
N ARG A 283 16.54 13.70 -6.45
CA ARG A 283 16.60 15.12 -6.10
C ARG A 283 15.71 15.95 -7.02
N LYS A 284 15.71 15.65 -8.33
CA LYS A 284 14.84 16.30 -9.31
C LYS A 284 13.36 15.95 -9.12
N TYR A 285 13.07 14.69 -8.79
CA TYR A 285 11.70 14.23 -8.56
C TYR A 285 11.09 14.92 -7.34
N PHE A 286 11.71 14.80 -6.17
CA PHE A 286 11.20 15.37 -4.91
C PHE A 286 11.35 16.88 -4.78
N TRP A 287 11.82 17.57 -5.83
CA TRP A 287 11.65 19.00 -5.98
C TRP A 287 10.38 19.28 -6.80
N GLY A 288 9.33 19.73 -6.13
CA GLY A 288 8.04 19.97 -6.75
C GLY A 288 7.23 18.70 -6.99
N ALA A 289 7.55 17.56 -6.34
CA ALA A 289 6.66 16.40 -6.39
C ALA A 289 6.58 15.56 -5.11
N TRP A 290 5.45 14.88 -4.96
CA TRP A 290 5.25 13.76 -4.03
C TRP A 290 4.53 12.61 -4.71
N ASP A 291 4.89 11.39 -4.34
CA ASP A 291 4.23 10.17 -4.79
C ASP A 291 2.77 10.07 -4.30
N ALA A 292 2.02 9.15 -4.91
CA ALA A 292 0.62 8.91 -4.63
C ALA A 292 0.34 8.14 -3.33
N PHE A 293 1.33 7.78 -2.51
CA PHE A 293 1.14 6.91 -1.34
C PHE A 293 1.06 7.67 -0.01
N ARG A 294 0.95 8.99 -0.02
CA ARG A 294 1.01 9.84 1.18
C ARG A 294 -0.36 10.34 1.59
N ILE A 295 -0.86 9.93 2.75
CA ILE A 295 -2.10 10.49 3.31
C ILE A 295 -1.72 11.57 4.32
N GLU A 296 -2.13 12.80 4.03
CA GLU A 296 -2.03 13.90 4.97
C GLU A 296 -3.02 13.69 6.12
N LEU A 297 -2.52 13.83 7.35
CA LEU A 297 -3.33 13.76 8.58
C LEU A 297 -3.35 15.07 9.36
N ALA A 298 -2.24 15.82 9.38
CA ALA A 298 -2.12 17.03 10.17
C ALA A 298 -1.09 18.03 9.62
N ARG A 299 -1.20 19.28 10.07
CA ARG A 299 -0.27 20.37 9.76
C ARG A 299 0.14 21.12 11.03
N GLY A 300 1.27 21.82 10.94
CA GLY A 300 1.69 22.74 12.00
C GLY A 300 2.52 22.11 13.11
N ARG A 301 3.04 22.97 13.98
CA ARG A 301 3.87 22.63 15.14
C ARG A 301 3.42 23.45 16.34
N ASP A 302 3.79 23.01 17.53
CA ASP A 302 3.40 23.64 18.80
C ASP A 302 1.86 23.69 18.95
N LEU A 303 1.19 22.59 18.59
CA LEU A 303 -0.26 22.47 18.61
C LEU A 303 -0.77 22.38 20.05
N VAL A 304 -1.69 23.28 20.38
CA VAL A 304 -2.61 23.09 21.51
C VAL A 304 -3.83 22.35 20.97
N LEU A 305 -4.07 21.15 21.50
CA LEU A 305 -5.18 20.29 21.08
C LEU A 305 -6.51 20.90 21.52
N ASN A 306 -7.59 20.31 21.00
CA ASN A 306 -8.95 20.70 21.37
C ASN A 306 -9.78 19.42 21.61
N PRO A 307 -10.30 19.21 22.83
CA PRO A 307 -10.06 20.01 24.04
C PRO A 307 -8.56 20.05 24.41
N PRO A 308 -8.10 21.08 25.15
CA PRO A 308 -6.69 21.22 25.51
C PRO A 308 -6.19 20.04 26.32
N GLN A 309 -5.04 19.50 25.92
CA GLN A 309 -4.31 18.50 26.69
C GLN A 309 -3.72 19.07 27.99
N LYS A 310 -3.42 18.21 28.97
CA LYS A 310 -2.70 18.62 30.20
C LYS A 310 -1.20 18.76 29.97
N GLY A 311 -0.65 18.00 29.04
CA GLY A 311 0.74 18.05 28.63
C GLY A 311 1.11 19.33 27.88
N ALA A 312 2.39 19.43 27.50
CA ALA A 312 2.87 20.54 26.70
C ALA A 312 2.22 20.56 25.29
N PRO A 313 2.20 21.71 24.60
CA PRO A 313 1.83 21.79 23.19
C PRO A 313 2.60 20.76 22.35
N LEU A 314 1.88 20.05 21.49
CA LEU A 314 2.46 19.01 20.66
C LEU A 314 3.30 19.64 19.55
N ASN A 315 4.60 19.39 19.61
CA ASN A 315 5.51 19.86 18.58
C ASN A 315 5.23 19.24 17.19
N THR A 316 4.69 18.01 17.13
CA THR A 316 4.17 17.40 15.90
C THR A 316 2.89 16.63 16.18
N PHE A 317 2.01 16.49 15.19
CA PHE A 317 0.75 15.74 15.33
C PHE A 317 0.54 14.74 14.19
N GLY A 318 1.56 13.94 13.88
CA GLY A 318 1.46 12.79 12.96
C GLY A 318 1.22 11.45 13.67
N TYR A 319 1.31 11.46 14.99
CA TYR A 319 1.09 10.31 15.87
C TYR A 319 -0.17 10.58 16.70
N PRO A 320 -0.92 9.54 17.10
CA PRO A 320 -1.98 9.70 18.08
C PRO A 320 -1.38 10.15 19.41
N TYR A 321 -2.15 10.88 20.22
CA TYR A 321 -1.75 11.34 21.54
C TYR A 321 -2.81 10.97 22.56
N ALA A 322 -2.41 10.48 23.73
CA ALA A 322 -3.34 10.15 24.78
C ALA A 322 -2.79 10.51 26.15
N GLU A 323 -3.70 10.83 27.07
CA GLU A 323 -3.42 11.04 28.48
C GLU A 323 -4.25 10.08 29.33
N VAL A 324 -3.61 9.45 30.32
CA VAL A 324 -4.26 8.58 31.30
C VAL A 324 -4.15 9.23 32.66
N GLY A 325 -5.28 9.63 33.24
CA GLY A 325 -5.32 10.46 34.44
C GLY A 325 -4.54 11.78 34.28
N GLY A 326 -4.52 12.36 33.08
CA GLY A 326 -3.78 13.58 32.75
C GLY A 326 -2.28 13.39 32.51
N LYS A 327 -1.76 12.15 32.47
CA LYS A 327 -0.36 11.87 32.15
C LYS A 327 -0.20 11.36 30.72
N PRO A 328 0.71 11.94 29.91
CA PRO A 328 0.89 11.52 28.53
C PRO A 328 1.45 10.10 28.40
N LEU A 329 0.93 9.35 27.42
CA LEU A 329 1.54 8.11 26.95
C LEU A 329 2.66 8.38 25.94
N ASP A 330 3.65 7.48 25.86
CA ASP A 330 4.67 7.53 24.80
C ASP A 330 4.07 7.13 23.45
N PHE A 331 3.84 8.11 22.59
CA PHE A 331 3.25 7.92 21.26
C PHE A 331 4.27 7.54 20.18
N TYR A 332 5.58 7.48 20.47
CA TYR A 332 6.57 7.04 19.49
C TYR A 332 6.68 5.51 19.41
N ASP A 333 6.28 4.79 20.45
CA ASP A 333 6.18 3.34 20.44
C ASP A 333 4.72 2.89 20.38
N SER A 334 4.30 2.40 19.22
CA SER A 334 2.93 1.93 19.00
C SER A 334 2.53 0.76 19.90
N ARG A 335 3.51 -0.03 20.39
CA ARG A 335 3.24 -1.18 21.28
C ARG A 335 2.91 -0.69 22.68
N SER A 336 3.73 0.18 23.25
CA SER A 336 3.44 0.77 24.56
C SER A 336 2.17 1.60 24.50
N PHE A 337 1.97 2.44 23.47
CA PHE A 337 0.74 3.20 23.29
C PHE A 337 -0.49 2.31 23.08
N SER A 338 -0.32 1.12 22.51
CA SER A 338 -1.39 0.17 22.15
C SER A 338 -2.30 0.67 21.01
N TYR A 339 -1.68 1.02 19.87
CA TYR A 339 -2.40 1.30 18.62
C TYR A 339 -1.88 0.48 17.43
N THR A 340 -2.76 0.25 16.45
CA THR A 340 -2.38 -0.32 15.15
C THR A 340 -3.01 0.41 14.00
N PHE A 341 -2.25 0.71 12.94
CA PHE A 341 -2.77 1.22 11.68
C PHE A 341 -2.62 0.15 10.61
N THR A 342 -3.72 -0.24 9.97
CA THR A 342 -3.75 -1.26 8.91
C THR A 342 -4.31 -0.66 7.64
N THR A 343 -3.64 -0.89 6.51
CA THR A 343 -4.18 -0.55 5.20
C THR A 343 -4.66 -1.78 4.47
N TYR A 344 -5.83 -1.67 3.84
CA TYR A 344 -6.42 -2.66 2.96
C TYR A 344 -6.51 -2.07 1.55
N LYS A 345 -5.93 -2.74 0.56
CA LYS A 345 -6.05 -2.36 -0.84
C LYS A 345 -7.49 -2.57 -1.29
N ILE A 346 -8.13 -1.53 -1.80
CA ILE A 346 -9.50 -1.60 -2.34
C ILE A 346 -9.43 -1.86 -3.85
N THR A 347 -10.21 -2.82 -4.33
CA THR A 347 -10.36 -3.11 -5.76
C THR A 347 -11.37 -2.16 -6.43
N SER A 348 -11.35 -2.08 -7.76
CA SER A 348 -12.38 -1.34 -8.52
C SER A 348 -13.81 -1.81 -8.25
N ASP A 349 -13.96 -3.04 -7.76
CA ASP A 349 -15.24 -3.68 -7.42
C ASP A 349 -15.75 -3.32 -6.01
N GLY A 350 -15.06 -2.46 -5.27
CA GLY A 350 -15.50 -1.96 -3.96
C GLY A 350 -15.15 -2.83 -2.74
N TYR A 351 -14.69 -4.07 -2.93
CA TYR A 351 -14.14 -4.90 -1.84
C TYR A 351 -12.62 -4.73 -1.73
N GLY A 352 -12.09 -4.96 -0.52
CA GLY A 352 -10.66 -5.02 -0.27
C GLY A 352 -10.07 -6.42 -0.52
N LEU A 353 -8.75 -6.51 -0.63
CA LEU A 353 -8.03 -7.79 -0.67
C LEU A 353 -7.36 -8.06 0.68
N ILE A 354 -7.17 -9.34 1.00
CA ILE A 354 -6.36 -9.80 2.13
C ILE A 354 -5.48 -10.96 1.68
N ASP A 355 -4.24 -11.00 2.16
CA ASP A 355 -3.29 -12.09 1.93
C ASP A 355 -3.24 -13.04 3.15
N THR A 356 -2.47 -14.13 3.06
CA THR A 356 -2.44 -15.15 4.12
C THR A 356 -2.01 -14.57 5.45
N GLU A 357 -1.01 -13.67 5.45
CA GLU A 357 -0.48 -13.10 6.69
C GLU A 357 -1.41 -12.05 7.27
N GLY A 358 -2.08 -11.26 6.43
CA GLY A 358 -3.14 -10.37 6.87
C GLY A 358 -4.26 -11.13 7.56
N LEU A 359 -4.76 -12.22 6.94
CA LEU A 359 -5.85 -13.01 7.51
C LEU A 359 -5.41 -13.72 8.81
N LYS A 360 -4.18 -14.26 8.85
CA LYS A 360 -3.60 -14.82 10.07
C LYS A 360 -3.49 -13.76 11.17
N SER A 361 -3.04 -12.55 10.84
CA SER A 361 -2.92 -11.46 11.81
C SER A 361 -4.28 -11.05 12.40
N LEU A 362 -5.36 -11.07 11.61
CA LEU A 362 -6.70 -10.83 12.13
C LEU A 362 -7.14 -11.93 13.12
N LEU A 363 -6.82 -13.20 12.84
CA LEU A 363 -7.08 -14.31 13.76
C LEU A 363 -6.26 -14.19 15.05
N ASP A 364 -4.95 -13.94 14.94
CA ASP A 364 -4.02 -13.86 16.07
C ASP A 364 -4.34 -12.68 17.01
N ARG A 365 -4.90 -11.60 16.47
CA ARG A 365 -5.28 -10.39 17.22
C ARG A 365 -6.71 -10.43 17.76
N GLU A 366 -7.41 -11.55 17.58
CA GLU A 366 -8.81 -11.73 17.97
C GLU A 366 -9.72 -10.59 17.47
N VAL A 367 -9.42 -10.07 16.27
CA VAL A 367 -10.29 -9.08 15.63
C VAL A 367 -11.60 -9.76 15.28
N GLU A 368 -12.73 -9.16 15.61
CA GLU A 368 -14.03 -9.74 15.28
C GLU A 368 -14.32 -9.60 13.79
N PHE A 369 -14.43 -10.72 13.07
CA PHE A 369 -14.85 -10.76 11.67
C PHE A 369 -15.60 -12.03 11.33
N ALA A 370 -16.40 -11.97 10.27
CA ALA A 370 -17.12 -13.11 9.73
C ALA A 370 -16.38 -13.68 8.50
N LEU A 371 -15.85 -14.89 8.63
CA LEU A 371 -15.16 -15.60 7.55
C LEU A 371 -16.10 -16.57 6.83
N PHE A 372 -16.18 -16.47 5.52
CA PHE A 372 -17.06 -17.30 4.70
C PHE A 372 -16.33 -18.01 3.56
N ASP A 373 -16.62 -19.30 3.45
CA ASP A 373 -16.20 -20.14 2.33
C ASP A 373 -17.23 -20.03 1.20
N ALA A 374 -16.82 -19.46 0.06
CA ALA A 374 -17.69 -19.28 -1.09
C ALA A 374 -17.78 -20.50 -2.02
N ARG A 375 -17.12 -21.62 -1.67
CA ARG A 375 -17.10 -22.88 -2.42
C ARG A 375 -18.40 -23.67 -2.24
N ASN A 376 -18.50 -24.80 -2.93
CA ASN A 376 -19.66 -25.68 -2.79
C ASN A 376 -19.60 -26.40 -1.42
N PRO A 377 -20.74 -26.85 -0.87
CA PRO A 377 -20.78 -27.53 0.43
C PRO A 377 -19.82 -28.71 0.54
N GLU A 378 -19.66 -29.51 -0.51
CA GLU A 378 -18.80 -30.69 -0.51
C GLU A 378 -17.33 -30.31 -0.34
N GLU A 379 -16.88 -29.26 -1.03
CA GLU A 379 -15.52 -28.71 -0.94
C GLU A 379 -15.24 -28.13 0.46
N TYR A 380 -16.25 -27.54 1.11
CA TYR A 380 -16.18 -27.05 2.48
C TYR A 380 -16.09 -28.19 3.50
N GLN A 381 -16.90 -29.24 3.32
CA GLN A 381 -16.88 -30.43 4.19
C GLN A 381 -15.59 -31.22 4.07
N GLU A 382 -14.95 -31.24 2.89
CA GLU A 382 -13.63 -31.88 2.71
C GLU A 382 -12.55 -31.20 3.55
N VAL A 383 -12.45 -29.87 3.46
CA VAL A 383 -11.49 -29.08 4.23
C VAL A 383 -11.90 -27.61 4.19
N HIS A 384 -11.77 -26.86 5.28
CA HIS A 384 -11.99 -25.40 5.30
C HIS A 384 -11.08 -24.68 6.29
N ILE A 385 -10.95 -23.36 6.16
CA ILE A 385 -10.17 -22.55 7.12
C ILE A 385 -10.88 -22.60 8.48
N LYS A 386 -10.14 -22.85 9.56
CA LYS A 386 -10.70 -22.92 10.91
C LYS A 386 -11.45 -21.61 11.24
N GLY A 387 -12.70 -21.72 11.70
CA GLY A 387 -13.59 -20.58 12.01
C GLY A 387 -14.41 -20.05 10.83
N ALA A 388 -14.20 -20.57 9.60
CA ALA A 388 -15.04 -20.24 8.47
C ALA A 388 -16.44 -20.85 8.55
N ARG A 389 -17.44 -20.16 8.01
CA ARG A 389 -18.79 -20.69 7.77
C ARG A 389 -19.02 -20.90 6.27
N SER A 390 -19.78 -21.94 5.91
CA SER A 390 -20.13 -22.17 4.51
C SER A 390 -21.14 -21.14 4.02
N LEU A 391 -20.84 -20.44 2.91
CA LEU A 391 -21.78 -19.57 2.19
C LEU A 391 -21.54 -19.72 0.68
N PRO A 392 -22.01 -20.82 0.07
CA PRO A 392 -21.75 -21.11 -1.34
C PRO A 392 -22.30 -20.01 -2.24
N VAL A 393 -21.47 -19.47 -3.14
CA VAL A 393 -21.89 -18.32 -3.98
C VAL A 393 -23.08 -18.63 -4.90
N LYS A 394 -23.26 -19.90 -5.29
CA LYS A 394 -24.40 -20.39 -6.07
C LYS A 394 -25.71 -20.38 -5.26
N MET A 395 -25.62 -20.61 -3.95
CA MET A 395 -26.74 -20.65 -3.01
C MET A 395 -26.78 -19.40 -2.13
N PHE A 396 -26.14 -18.30 -2.57
CA PHE A 396 -25.91 -17.12 -1.73
C PHE A 396 -27.20 -16.57 -1.11
N ALA A 397 -28.30 -16.50 -1.88
CA ALA A 397 -29.58 -15.99 -1.38
C ALA A 397 -30.14 -16.86 -0.25
N GLN A 398 -30.02 -18.19 -0.37
CA GLN A 398 -30.49 -19.14 0.65
C GLN A 398 -29.69 -19.01 1.95
N TYR A 399 -28.38 -18.80 1.88
CA TYR A 399 -27.49 -18.72 3.04
C TYR A 399 -27.20 -17.28 3.51
N ALA A 400 -27.76 -16.26 2.86
CA ALA A 400 -27.47 -14.86 3.17
C ALA A 400 -27.84 -14.47 4.61
N HIS A 401 -28.78 -15.19 5.23
CA HIS A 401 -29.18 -15.02 6.63
C HIS A 401 -28.03 -15.32 7.63
N LEU A 402 -26.98 -16.03 7.21
CA LEU A 402 -25.79 -16.29 8.03
C LEU A 402 -24.85 -15.09 8.12
N LEU A 403 -24.94 -14.13 7.19
CA LEU A 403 -24.14 -12.92 7.23
C LEU A 403 -24.50 -12.08 8.48
N PRO A 404 -23.54 -11.32 9.06
CA PRO A 404 -23.80 -10.54 10.27
C PRO A 404 -24.97 -9.56 10.11
N LYS A 405 -25.84 -9.46 11.11
CA LYS A 405 -26.93 -8.46 11.07
C LYS A 405 -26.40 -7.04 10.94
N ASP A 406 -25.28 -6.74 11.61
CA ASP A 406 -24.57 -5.46 11.46
C ASP A 406 -23.85 -5.35 10.10
N LYS A 407 -24.29 -4.42 9.26
CA LYS A 407 -23.69 -4.11 7.95
C LYS A 407 -22.31 -3.43 8.04
N SER A 408 -21.90 -3.04 9.24
CA SER A 408 -20.60 -2.48 9.55
C SER A 408 -19.53 -3.53 9.87
N ALA A 409 -19.95 -4.76 10.19
CA ALA A 409 -19.08 -5.88 10.51
C ALA A 409 -18.13 -6.22 9.35
N LEU A 410 -16.91 -6.66 9.70
CA LEU A 410 -15.92 -7.11 8.73
C LEU A 410 -16.31 -8.50 8.19
N VAL A 411 -16.54 -8.60 6.88
CA VAL A 411 -16.90 -9.84 6.20
C VAL A 411 -15.79 -10.23 5.22
N ILE A 412 -15.28 -11.45 5.34
CA ILE A 412 -14.18 -11.96 4.51
C ILE A 412 -14.65 -13.19 3.74
N PHE A 413 -14.48 -13.18 2.42
CA PHE A 413 -14.78 -14.34 1.57
C PHE A 413 -13.50 -14.96 1.01
N TYR A 414 -13.44 -16.29 0.98
CA TYR A 414 -12.38 -17.02 0.28
C TYR A 414 -12.95 -18.15 -0.58
N CYS A 415 -12.11 -18.71 -1.47
CA CYS A 415 -12.45 -19.92 -2.22
C CYS A 415 -11.19 -20.71 -2.59
N ASN A 416 -11.14 -21.36 -3.75
CA ASN A 416 -10.02 -22.21 -4.19
C ASN A 416 -8.78 -21.46 -4.69
N GLY A 417 -8.69 -20.14 -4.51
CA GLY A 417 -7.46 -19.38 -4.81
C GLY A 417 -7.54 -18.46 -6.02
N VAL A 418 -6.37 -18.06 -6.56
CA VAL A 418 -6.22 -16.83 -7.36
C VAL A 418 -7.04 -16.80 -8.65
N LYS A 419 -7.30 -17.97 -9.27
CA LYS A 419 -8.14 -18.13 -10.47
C LYS A 419 -9.61 -18.37 -10.17
N CYS A 420 -9.98 -18.55 -8.92
CA CYS A 420 -11.36 -18.79 -8.52
C CYS A 420 -12.11 -17.46 -8.37
N GLY A 421 -13.20 -17.30 -9.12
CA GLY A 421 -14.06 -16.10 -9.04
C GLY A 421 -15.15 -16.17 -7.97
N LYS A 422 -15.30 -17.28 -7.23
CA LYS A 422 -16.43 -17.51 -6.31
C LYS A 422 -16.43 -16.49 -5.15
N SER A 423 -15.28 -16.28 -4.50
CA SER A 423 -15.15 -15.32 -3.39
C SER A 423 -15.40 -13.88 -3.83
N LYS A 424 -14.88 -13.47 -4.99
CA LYS A 424 -15.13 -12.14 -5.58
C LYS A 424 -16.62 -11.91 -5.87
N LYS A 425 -17.30 -12.91 -6.42
CA LYS A 425 -18.75 -12.85 -6.67
C LYS A 425 -19.56 -12.77 -5.38
N ALA A 426 -19.19 -13.54 -4.35
CA ALA A 426 -19.82 -13.47 -3.03
C ALA A 426 -19.63 -12.09 -2.38
N ALA A 427 -18.43 -11.52 -2.46
CA ALA A 427 -18.13 -10.18 -1.97
C ALA A 427 -18.99 -9.10 -2.64
N LYS A 428 -19.13 -9.12 -3.97
CA LYS A 428 -20.02 -8.21 -4.71
C LYS A 428 -21.48 -8.32 -4.25
N LYS A 429 -21.98 -9.55 -4.05
CA LYS A 429 -23.34 -9.78 -3.53
C LYS A 429 -23.51 -9.22 -2.11
N ALA A 430 -22.51 -9.39 -1.23
CA ALA A 430 -22.55 -8.78 0.10
C ALA A 430 -22.54 -7.24 0.04
N ILE A 431 -21.70 -6.64 -0.81
CA ILE A 431 -21.70 -5.19 -1.01
C ILE A 431 -23.09 -4.69 -1.48
N ALA A 432 -23.70 -5.39 -2.44
CA ALA A 432 -25.05 -5.06 -2.90
C ALA A 432 -26.13 -5.18 -1.81
N MET A 433 -25.91 -6.00 -0.78
CA MET A 433 -26.74 -6.09 0.43
C MET A 433 -26.40 -5.04 1.51
N GLY A 434 -25.53 -4.07 1.20
CA GLY A 434 -25.17 -2.95 2.06
C GLY A 434 -23.99 -3.19 3.00
N TYR A 435 -23.28 -4.33 2.91
CA TYR A 435 -22.07 -4.55 3.72
C TYR A 435 -20.96 -3.60 3.29
N LYS A 436 -20.38 -2.88 4.26
CA LYS A 436 -19.42 -1.79 3.99
C LYS A 436 -17.95 -2.21 4.15
N LYS A 437 -17.67 -3.28 4.90
CA LYS A 437 -16.31 -3.80 5.14
C LYS A 437 -16.21 -5.22 4.60
N VAL A 438 -15.94 -5.35 3.30
CA VAL A 438 -15.85 -6.65 2.62
C VAL A 438 -14.45 -6.88 2.11
N LEU A 439 -13.81 -7.97 2.52
CA LEU A 439 -12.50 -8.41 2.03
C LEU A 439 -12.60 -9.73 1.26
N VAL A 440 -11.68 -9.94 0.33
CA VAL A 440 -11.49 -11.19 -0.38
C VAL A 440 -10.10 -11.74 -0.12
N TYR A 441 -10.02 -12.93 0.49
CA TYR A 441 -8.78 -13.71 0.55
C TYR A 441 -8.60 -14.46 -0.77
N ALA A 442 -7.93 -13.79 -1.72
CA ALA A 442 -7.82 -14.26 -3.10
C ALA A 442 -6.89 -15.46 -3.27
N GLN A 443 -5.94 -15.68 -2.36
CA GLN A 443 -5.02 -16.81 -2.40
C GLN A 443 -5.71 -18.14 -2.03
N GLY A 444 -6.80 -18.06 -1.26
CA GLY A 444 -7.71 -19.18 -1.02
C GLY A 444 -7.11 -20.32 -0.20
N ILE A 445 -7.88 -21.40 -0.08
CA ILE A 445 -7.52 -22.55 0.76
C ILE A 445 -6.22 -23.25 0.34
N PRO A 446 -5.86 -23.39 -0.96
CA PRO A 446 -4.64 -24.12 -1.31
C PRO A 446 -3.37 -23.44 -0.80
N VAL A 447 -3.31 -22.10 -0.83
CA VAL A 447 -2.17 -21.35 -0.29
C VAL A 447 -2.19 -21.36 1.25
N TRP A 448 -3.37 -21.39 1.86
CA TRP A 448 -3.52 -21.51 3.32
C TRP A 448 -2.94 -22.84 3.82
N GLU A 449 -3.31 -23.95 3.16
CA GLU A 449 -2.80 -25.29 3.44
C GLU A 449 -1.28 -25.37 3.16
N GLU A 450 -0.82 -24.82 2.03
CA GLU A 450 0.60 -24.82 1.66
C GLU A 450 1.49 -24.13 2.71
N LYS A 451 0.95 -23.14 3.43
CA LYS A 451 1.64 -22.44 4.52
C LYS A 451 1.48 -23.09 5.89
N GLY A 452 0.85 -24.27 5.98
CA GLY A 452 0.64 -24.99 7.24
C GLY A 452 -0.32 -24.28 8.20
N MET A 453 -1.20 -23.42 7.68
CA MET A 453 -2.14 -22.68 8.53
C MET A 453 -3.29 -23.57 9.01
N PRO A 454 -3.93 -23.26 10.17
CA PRO A 454 -4.95 -24.12 10.75
C PRO A 454 -6.18 -24.31 9.85
N ILE A 455 -6.57 -25.58 9.67
CA ILE A 455 -7.76 -26.00 8.91
C ILE A 455 -8.68 -26.86 9.78
N TYR A 456 -9.94 -26.98 9.37
CA TYR A 456 -10.78 -28.11 9.71
C TYR A 456 -10.73 -29.11 8.55
N ALA A 457 -10.31 -30.34 8.81
CA ALA A 457 -10.27 -31.42 7.82
C ALA A 457 -11.46 -32.35 8.03
N GLY A 458 -12.19 -32.63 6.95
CA GLY A 458 -13.27 -33.60 6.96
C GLY A 458 -12.76 -35.05 6.99
N PRO A 459 -13.64 -36.02 7.24
CA PRO A 459 -13.28 -37.44 7.37
C PRO A 459 -12.56 -38.04 6.16
N ASN A 460 -12.74 -37.46 4.97
CA ASN A 460 -12.17 -37.94 3.72
C ASN A 460 -10.92 -37.18 3.27
N TYR A 461 -10.43 -36.20 4.06
CA TYR A 461 -9.34 -35.32 3.65
C TYR A 461 -8.01 -36.05 3.35
N GLU A 462 -7.71 -37.09 4.14
CA GLU A 462 -6.47 -37.86 4.04
C GLU A 462 -6.54 -39.01 3.03
N LYS A 463 -7.72 -39.32 2.49
CA LYS A 463 -7.85 -40.40 1.51
C LYS A 463 -7.01 -40.07 0.28
N ARG A 464 -6.10 -40.97 -0.09
CA ARG A 464 -5.31 -40.83 -1.32
C ARG A 464 -6.27 -40.79 -2.50
N ILE A 465 -6.05 -39.82 -3.37
CA ILE A 465 -6.77 -39.75 -4.65
C ILE A 465 -6.02 -40.59 -5.67
N GLU A 466 -6.75 -41.23 -6.57
CA GLU A 466 -6.14 -41.86 -7.73
C GLU A 466 -5.79 -40.79 -8.76
N THR A 467 -4.55 -40.81 -9.25
CA THR A 467 -4.06 -39.87 -10.27
C THR A 467 -4.10 -40.53 -11.65
N THR A 468 -4.56 -39.81 -12.65
CA THR A 468 -4.36 -40.23 -14.05
C THR A 468 -2.88 -40.15 -14.40
N LYS A 469 -2.26 -41.28 -14.74
CA LYS A 469 -0.83 -41.34 -15.14
C LYS A 469 -0.69 -41.31 -16.65
N ILE A 470 0.41 -40.74 -17.14
CA ILE A 470 0.83 -40.82 -18.55
C ILE A 470 2.18 -41.53 -18.61
N SER A 471 2.31 -42.51 -19.51
CA SER A 471 3.58 -43.23 -19.68
C SER A 471 4.62 -42.35 -20.37
N PRO A 472 5.92 -42.61 -20.18
CA PRO A 472 6.98 -41.90 -20.92
C PRO A 472 6.80 -41.94 -22.43
N ALA A 473 6.42 -43.10 -22.99
CA ALA A 473 6.23 -43.28 -24.42
C ALA A 473 5.05 -42.45 -24.96
N ASP A 474 3.93 -42.40 -24.22
CA ASP A 474 2.76 -41.59 -24.60
C ASP A 474 3.08 -40.10 -24.50
N LEU A 475 3.78 -39.68 -23.45
CA LEU A 475 4.22 -38.29 -23.27
C LEU A 475 5.18 -37.87 -24.40
N ASN A 476 6.12 -38.73 -24.80
CA ASN A 476 7.05 -38.44 -25.89
C ASN A 476 6.32 -38.31 -27.24
N ARG A 477 5.32 -39.17 -27.50
CA ARG A 477 4.46 -39.02 -28.69
C ARG A 477 3.68 -37.70 -28.65
N LEU A 478 3.14 -37.35 -27.49
CA LEU A 478 2.38 -36.10 -27.30
C LEU A 478 3.25 -34.85 -27.51
N ILE A 479 4.51 -34.87 -27.04
CA ILE A 479 5.47 -33.78 -27.27
C ILE A 479 5.77 -33.60 -28.78
N LYS A 480 5.82 -34.71 -29.54
CA LYS A 480 6.08 -34.69 -30.98
C LYS A 480 4.86 -34.30 -31.83
N SER A 481 3.63 -34.42 -31.32
CA SER A 481 2.38 -34.30 -32.10
C SER A 481 1.71 -32.91 -32.07
N ASP A 482 2.50 -31.83 -32.19
CA ASP A 482 2.09 -30.43 -32.01
C ASP A 482 1.68 -30.05 -30.57
N GLY A 483 2.55 -29.28 -29.91
CA GLY A 483 2.54 -28.99 -28.47
C GLY A 483 1.46 -28.02 -27.98
N ASN A 484 0.45 -27.71 -28.80
CA ASN A 484 -0.55 -26.72 -28.43
C ASN A 484 -1.69 -27.26 -27.54
N THR A 485 -1.81 -28.58 -27.37
CA THR A 485 -2.92 -29.22 -26.64
C THR A 485 -2.67 -29.46 -25.15
N PHE A 486 -1.40 -29.41 -24.71
CA PHE A 486 -0.99 -29.69 -23.33
C PHE A 486 0.01 -28.66 -22.79
N GLN A 487 0.27 -28.73 -21.50
CA GLN A 487 1.33 -27.99 -20.82
C GLN A 487 2.05 -28.94 -19.87
N LEU A 488 3.36 -29.07 -20.06
CA LEU A 488 4.22 -29.88 -19.22
C LEU A 488 4.82 -29.03 -18.12
N VAL A 489 4.73 -29.51 -16.88
CA VAL A 489 5.08 -28.74 -15.69
C VAL A 489 6.00 -29.58 -14.80
N ASP A 490 7.21 -29.10 -14.61
CA ASP A 490 8.15 -29.65 -13.65
C ASP A 490 7.94 -28.99 -12.29
N VAL A 491 7.64 -29.77 -11.26
CA VAL A 491 7.41 -29.28 -9.89
C VAL A 491 8.59 -29.49 -8.94
N ARG A 492 9.75 -29.83 -9.49
CA ARG A 492 11.04 -29.86 -8.78
C ARG A 492 11.57 -28.44 -8.56
N ASP A 493 12.60 -28.34 -7.74
CA ASP A 493 13.25 -27.06 -7.45
C ASP A 493 14.01 -26.55 -8.69
N PRO A 494 14.22 -25.22 -8.85
CA PRO A 494 14.83 -24.66 -10.05
C PRO A 494 16.22 -25.22 -10.37
N GLU A 495 16.98 -25.60 -9.35
CA GLU A 495 18.30 -26.21 -9.48
C GLU A 495 18.20 -27.59 -10.15
N GLU A 496 17.28 -28.44 -9.71
CA GLU A 496 17.02 -29.76 -10.31
C GLU A 496 16.50 -29.65 -11.75
N PHE A 497 15.77 -28.58 -12.06
CA PHE A 497 15.27 -28.31 -13.41
C PHE A 497 16.43 -27.92 -14.35
N ALA A 498 17.34 -27.06 -13.90
CA ALA A 498 18.51 -26.61 -14.67
C ALA A 498 19.55 -27.72 -14.90
N GLU A 499 19.65 -28.70 -14.00
CA GLU A 499 20.50 -29.88 -14.20
C GLU A 499 19.99 -30.78 -15.34
N GLY A 500 18.68 -30.79 -15.55
CA GLY A 500 18.05 -31.44 -16.69
C GLY A 500 16.56 -31.67 -16.47
N HIS A 501 15.76 -31.46 -17.50
CA HIS A 501 14.30 -31.55 -17.47
C HIS A 501 13.72 -32.10 -18.78
N ILE A 502 12.45 -32.52 -18.77
CA ILE A 502 11.75 -32.96 -20.00
C ILE A 502 11.59 -31.74 -20.94
N PRO A 503 11.96 -31.82 -22.23
CA PRO A 503 11.89 -30.71 -23.16
C PRO A 503 10.51 -30.03 -23.22
N GLY A 504 10.51 -28.70 -23.23
CA GLY A 504 9.28 -27.89 -23.25
C GLY A 504 8.55 -27.77 -21.92
N ALA A 505 9.09 -28.32 -20.83
CA ALA A 505 8.53 -28.17 -19.49
C ALA A 505 8.67 -26.74 -18.96
N ILE A 506 7.64 -26.29 -18.24
CA ILE A 506 7.66 -25.04 -17.45
C ILE A 506 8.00 -25.42 -16.01
N ASN A 507 9.04 -24.83 -15.42
CA ASN A 507 9.35 -25.03 -14.01
C ASN A 507 8.39 -24.23 -13.12
N ILE A 508 7.63 -24.93 -12.29
CA ILE A 508 6.78 -24.35 -11.23
C ILE A 508 7.00 -25.20 -9.98
N PRO A 509 7.97 -24.85 -9.12
CA PRO A 509 8.31 -25.64 -7.94
C PRO A 509 7.09 -25.92 -7.04
N LEU A 510 7.09 -27.07 -6.37
CA LEU A 510 5.99 -27.44 -5.47
C LEU A 510 5.80 -26.40 -4.34
N SER A 511 6.91 -25.81 -3.88
CA SER A 511 6.94 -24.64 -2.99
C SER A 511 6.46 -23.40 -3.75
N GLY A 512 5.30 -22.83 -3.38
CA GLY A 512 4.70 -21.72 -4.11
C GLY A 512 3.79 -22.13 -5.27
N PHE A 513 3.61 -23.44 -5.52
CA PHE A 513 2.88 -23.95 -6.68
C PHE A 513 1.48 -23.35 -6.80
N ALA A 514 0.73 -23.28 -5.70
CA ALA A 514 -0.64 -22.78 -5.74
C ALA A 514 -0.75 -21.30 -6.16
N ALA A 515 0.28 -20.50 -5.85
CA ALA A 515 0.34 -19.08 -6.24
C ALA A 515 0.81 -18.91 -7.69
N GLN A 516 1.75 -19.74 -8.15
CA GLN A 516 2.41 -19.61 -9.45
C GLN A 516 1.67 -20.33 -10.59
N SER A 517 0.93 -21.41 -10.30
CA SER A 517 0.21 -22.20 -11.32
C SER A 517 -0.87 -21.40 -12.06
N GLY A 518 -1.16 -20.17 -11.62
CA GLY A 518 -1.99 -19.20 -12.31
C GLY A 518 -1.49 -18.84 -13.74
N ILE A 519 -0.28 -19.19 -14.14
CA ILE A 519 0.16 -19.05 -15.53
C ILE A 519 -0.43 -20.13 -16.47
N LEU A 520 -0.86 -21.28 -15.94
CA LEU A 520 -1.31 -22.43 -16.74
C LEU A 520 -2.72 -22.23 -17.32
N ASP A 521 -2.92 -22.54 -18.60
CA ASP A 521 -4.22 -22.50 -19.28
C ASP A 521 -5.09 -23.70 -18.88
N LYS A 522 -6.27 -23.41 -18.31
CA LYS A 522 -7.22 -24.43 -17.86
C LYS A 522 -7.87 -25.22 -19.01
N LYS A 523 -7.78 -24.74 -20.25
CA LYS A 523 -8.33 -25.44 -21.43
C LYS A 523 -7.42 -26.57 -21.92
N LYS A 524 -6.12 -26.46 -21.65
CA LYS A 524 -5.11 -27.45 -22.04
C LYS A 524 -5.04 -28.59 -21.01
N THR A 525 -4.53 -29.73 -21.45
CA THR A 525 -4.17 -30.82 -20.54
C THR A 525 -2.91 -30.44 -19.77
N ILE A 526 -2.94 -30.50 -18.44
CA ILE A 526 -1.77 -30.22 -17.61
C ILE A 526 -1.09 -31.53 -17.26
N ILE A 527 0.20 -31.64 -17.52
CA ILE A 527 1.00 -32.81 -17.17
C ILE A 527 2.01 -32.35 -16.12
N VAL A 528 1.82 -32.77 -14.88
CA VAL A 528 2.75 -32.46 -13.78
C VAL A 528 3.70 -33.62 -13.55
N TYR A 529 4.98 -33.33 -13.37
CA TYR A 529 5.96 -34.34 -13.03
C TYR A 529 6.96 -33.84 -12.00
N CYS A 530 7.58 -34.81 -11.33
CA CYS A 530 8.76 -34.60 -10.50
C CYS A 530 9.65 -35.84 -10.66
N ASN A 531 10.68 -35.99 -9.82
CA ASN A 531 11.60 -37.11 -9.97
C ASN A 531 10.94 -38.48 -9.76
N SER A 532 10.17 -38.66 -8.66
CA SER A 532 9.67 -39.98 -8.21
C SER A 532 8.15 -40.02 -7.92
N GLY A 533 7.41 -38.98 -8.28
CA GLY A 533 5.95 -38.94 -8.16
C GLY A 533 5.38 -38.26 -6.91
N GLY A 534 6.12 -38.16 -5.80
CA GLY A 534 5.58 -37.58 -4.55
C GLY A 534 5.19 -36.10 -4.68
N ARG A 535 6.06 -35.27 -5.25
CA ARG A 535 5.80 -33.83 -5.43
C ARG A 535 4.73 -33.56 -6.49
N SER A 536 4.77 -34.31 -7.60
CA SER A 536 3.76 -34.19 -8.66
C SER A 536 2.39 -34.68 -8.23
N TYR A 537 2.29 -35.64 -7.31
CA TYR A 537 1.02 -36.02 -6.68
C TYR A 537 0.41 -34.85 -5.89
N ASN A 538 1.21 -34.17 -5.08
CA ASN A 538 0.74 -32.99 -4.35
C ASN A 538 0.35 -31.84 -5.28
N ALA A 539 1.12 -31.62 -6.36
CA ALA A 539 0.75 -30.66 -7.40
C ALA A 539 -0.56 -31.04 -8.10
N TYR A 540 -0.77 -32.32 -8.41
CA TYR A 540 -2.02 -32.85 -8.98
C TYR A 540 -3.21 -32.53 -8.07
N ARG A 541 -3.12 -32.84 -6.77
CA ARG A 541 -4.15 -32.50 -5.78
C ARG A 541 -4.46 -30.99 -5.77
N LYS A 542 -3.42 -30.16 -5.77
CA LYS A 542 -3.56 -28.70 -5.80
C LYS A 542 -4.25 -28.22 -7.08
N LEU A 543 -3.88 -28.77 -8.25
CA LEU A 543 -4.51 -28.45 -9.53
C LEU A 543 -6.00 -28.82 -9.55
N MET A 544 -6.38 -29.99 -9.01
CA MET A 544 -7.78 -30.36 -8.87
C MET A 544 -8.55 -29.34 -8.01
N LYS A 545 -8.02 -29.00 -6.83
CA LYS A 545 -8.60 -27.98 -5.94
C LYS A 545 -8.73 -26.61 -6.64
N LEU A 546 -7.72 -26.22 -7.41
CA LEU A 546 -7.71 -24.99 -8.22
C LEU A 546 -8.68 -25.03 -9.42
N GLY A 547 -9.32 -26.19 -9.68
CA GLY A 547 -10.34 -26.39 -10.70
C GLY A 547 -9.80 -26.67 -12.09
N TYR A 548 -8.60 -27.28 -12.19
CA TYR A 548 -8.10 -27.88 -13.43
C TYR A 548 -8.75 -29.26 -13.59
N LYS A 549 -9.24 -29.57 -14.79
CA LYS A 549 -10.03 -30.79 -15.05
C LYS A 549 -9.25 -31.89 -15.76
N LYS A 550 -8.32 -31.52 -16.65
CA LYS A 550 -7.52 -32.43 -17.45
C LYS A 550 -6.10 -32.43 -16.89
N ILE A 551 -5.81 -33.32 -15.95
CA ILE A 551 -4.52 -33.40 -15.28
C ILE A 551 -3.98 -34.82 -15.43
N ASN A 552 -2.75 -34.95 -15.88
CA ASN A 552 -1.99 -36.20 -15.87
C ASN A 552 -0.74 -36.04 -15.00
N GLN A 553 -0.26 -37.16 -14.47
CA GLN A 553 0.99 -37.26 -13.73
C GLN A 553 2.02 -38.06 -14.52
N ALA A 554 3.23 -37.53 -14.64
CA ALA A 554 4.39 -38.25 -15.16
C ALA A 554 5.52 -38.34 -14.11
N ILE A 555 6.53 -39.16 -14.39
CA ILE A 555 7.69 -39.41 -13.53
C ILE A 555 8.97 -39.21 -14.37
N PHE A 556 9.88 -38.37 -13.89
CA PHE A 556 11.11 -38.05 -14.62
C PHE A 556 12.13 -39.19 -14.60
N ALA A 557 12.16 -39.99 -13.52
CA ALA A 557 13.00 -41.19 -13.47
C ALA A 557 12.64 -42.16 -14.60
N ASP A 558 11.35 -42.49 -14.76
CA ASP A 558 10.84 -43.35 -15.83
C ASP A 558 11.12 -42.77 -17.23
N TRP A 559 11.06 -41.43 -17.37
CA TRP A 559 11.42 -40.75 -18.63
C TRP A 559 12.89 -40.96 -19.01
N LYS A 560 13.79 -40.85 -18.03
CA LYS A 560 15.23 -41.07 -18.24
C LYS A 560 15.53 -42.55 -18.50
N GLU A 561 14.89 -43.45 -17.78
CA GLU A 561 15.05 -44.90 -17.96
C GLU A 561 14.60 -45.35 -19.36
N ALA A 562 13.55 -44.73 -19.90
CA ALA A 562 13.10 -44.95 -21.27
C ALA A 562 14.04 -44.36 -22.35
N GLY A 563 15.13 -43.71 -21.97
CA GLY A 563 16.15 -43.19 -22.90
C GLY A 563 15.71 -41.98 -23.71
N PHE A 564 14.70 -41.23 -23.26
CA PHE A 564 14.22 -40.04 -23.97
C PHE A 564 15.05 -38.78 -23.68
N GLU A 565 14.96 -37.81 -24.59
CA GLU A 565 15.74 -36.57 -24.56
C GLU A 565 15.49 -35.75 -23.28
N VAL A 566 16.55 -35.13 -22.77
CA VAL A 566 16.54 -34.24 -21.60
C VAL A 566 17.13 -32.89 -22.02
N ALA A 567 16.36 -31.81 -21.82
CA ALA A 567 16.82 -30.44 -22.00
C ALA A 567 17.57 -29.96 -20.75
N LYS A 568 18.40 -28.93 -20.90
CA LYS A 568 19.14 -28.27 -19.82
C LYS A 568 18.82 -26.79 -19.77
#